data_AF-A0A7S1NSU4-F1
#
_entry.id   AF-A0A7S1NSU4-F1
#
_cell.length_a   1.000
_cell.length_b   1.000
_cell.length_c   1.000
_cell.angle_alpha   90.00
_cell.angle_beta   90.00
_cell.angle_gamma   90.00
#
_symmetry.space_group_name_H-M   'P 1'
#
loop_
_entity.id
_entity.type
_entity.pdbx_description
1 polymer ?
#
loop_
_entity_poly.entity_id
_entity_poly.type
_entity_poly.pdbx_seq_one_letter_code
_entity_poly.pdbx_strand_id
1 'polypeptide(L)'
;APLLIPGELPKALVVLHDVRQQYPKSCIHMLIMGRIARVQRDNTTCKRMLEEVIDQQLELVQLKHLAYYDLAWCNSMELEWMEAAAYFKKLSEENKWSKCFYTYCHAACLDHAGRKAEA
;
A
#
# COMPACT_ATOMS: atom_id res chain seq x y z
N ALA A 1 18.32 -9.25 14.69
CA ALA A 1 17.57 -10.47 14.35
C ALA A 1 17.41 -10.51 12.84
N PRO A 2 17.68 -11.62 12.13
CA PRO A 2 17.31 -11.70 10.73
C PRO A 2 15.80 -11.46 10.65
N LEU A 3 15.37 -10.53 9.80
CA LEU A 3 13.94 -10.36 9.52
C LEU A 3 13.41 -11.76 9.15
N LEU A 4 12.41 -12.24 9.89
CA LEU A 4 11.68 -13.43 9.51
C LEU A 4 11.08 -13.16 8.13
N ILE A 5 11.79 -13.59 7.08
CA ILE A 5 11.17 -13.82 5.80
C ILE A 5 10.09 -14.87 6.10
N PRO A 6 8.79 -14.56 5.91
CA PRO A 6 7.76 -15.56 6.11
C PRO A 6 8.15 -16.79 5.28
N GLY A 7 8.18 -17.98 5.88
CA GLY A 7 8.70 -19.19 5.19
C GLY A 7 8.00 -19.50 3.86
N GLU A 8 6.80 -18.95 3.67
CA GLU A 8 5.99 -19.07 2.46
C GLU A 8 6.31 -18.01 1.39
N LEU A 9 7.07 -16.96 1.69
CA LEU A 9 7.39 -15.89 0.74
C LEU A 9 8.12 -16.41 -0.51
N PRO A 10 9.13 -17.29 -0.42
CA PRO A 10 9.76 -17.86 -1.62
C PRO A 10 8.77 -18.60 -2.51
N LYS A 11 7.83 -19.36 -1.92
CA LYS A 11 6.80 -20.07 -2.70
C LYS A 11 5.83 -19.09 -3.37
N ALA A 12 5.40 -18.06 -2.66
CA ALA A 12 4.55 -17.02 -3.22
C ALA A 12 5.23 -16.30 -4.41
N LEU A 13 6.53 -16.03 -4.32
CA LEU A 13 7.30 -15.41 -5.41
C LEU A 13 7.37 -16.29 -6.66
N VAL A 14 7.53 -17.60 -6.52
CA VAL A 14 7.52 -18.54 -7.66
C VAL A 14 6.16 -18.51 -8.36
N VAL A 15 5.07 -18.62 -7.60
CA VAL A 15 3.71 -18.56 -8.18
C VAL A 15 3.48 -17.22 -8.88
N LEU A 16 3.88 -16.10 -8.26
CA LEU A 16 3.70 -14.78 -8.86
C LEU A 16 4.50 -14.58 -10.14
N HIS A 17 5.70 -15.16 -10.22
CA HIS A 17 6.52 -15.11 -11.43
C HIS A 17 5.79 -15.77 -12.61
N ASP A 18 5.27 -16.97 -12.41
CA ASP A 18 4.59 -17.73 -13.48
C ASP A 18 3.30 -17.04 -13.91
N VAL A 19 2.52 -16.54 -12.95
CA VAL A 19 1.25 -15.88 -13.27
C VAL A 19 1.46 -14.50 -13.92
N ARG A 20 2.55 -13.79 -13.60
CA ARG A 20 2.89 -12.53 -14.27
C ARG A 20 3.17 -12.71 -15.76
N GLN A 21 3.78 -13.83 -16.16
CA GLN A 21 4.00 -14.11 -17.59
C GLN A 21 2.68 -14.32 -18.33
N GLN A 22 1.69 -14.94 -17.67
CA GLN A 22 0.38 -15.20 -18.26
C GLN A 22 -0.53 -13.96 -18.25
N TYR A 23 -0.47 -13.14 -17.19
CA TYR A 23 -1.35 -11.98 -16.99
C TYR A 23 -0.57 -10.72 -16.58
N PRO A 24 0.25 -10.15 -17.49
CA PRO A 24 1.20 -9.09 -17.14
C PRO A 24 0.57 -7.78 -16.64
N LYS A 25 -0.71 -7.54 -16.97
CA LYS A 25 -1.46 -6.34 -16.57
C LYS A 25 -2.49 -6.58 -15.47
N SER A 26 -2.47 -7.75 -14.84
CA SER A 26 -3.46 -8.07 -13.81
C SER A 26 -3.25 -7.23 -12.55
N CYS A 27 -4.23 -6.40 -12.21
CA CYS A 27 -4.21 -5.53 -11.03
C CYS A 27 -4.01 -6.30 -9.71
N ILE A 28 -4.61 -7.50 -9.58
CA ILE A 28 -4.45 -8.34 -8.39
C ILE A 28 -3.00 -8.79 -8.23
N HIS A 29 -2.35 -9.21 -9.31
CA HIS A 29 -0.96 -9.65 -9.27
C HIS A 29 -0.01 -8.48 -8.95
N MET A 30 -0.25 -7.30 -9.54
CA MET A 30 0.52 -6.11 -9.21
C MET A 30 0.33 -5.66 -7.76
N LEU A 31 -0.89 -5.72 -7.22
CA LEU A 31 -1.16 -5.47 -5.80
C LEU A 31 -0.35 -6.40 -4.89
N ILE A 32 -0.33 -7.70 -5.19
CA ILE A 32 0.42 -8.68 -4.39
C ILE A 32 1.93 -8.43 -4.50
N MET A 33 2.45 -8.17 -5.72
CA MET A 33 3.86 -7.84 -5.91
C MET A 33 4.25 -6.56 -5.16
N GLY A 34 3.44 -5.51 -5.23
CA GLY A 34 3.66 -4.27 -4.48
C GLY A 34 3.71 -4.51 -2.98
N ARG A 35 2.78 -5.30 -2.44
CA ARG A 35 2.78 -5.67 -1.02
C ARG A 35 4.01 -6.48 -0.61
N ILE A 36 4.47 -7.41 -1.44
CA ILE A 36 5.70 -8.16 -1.17
C ILE A 36 6.91 -7.21 -1.16
N ALA A 37 7.01 -6.32 -2.15
CA ALA A 37 8.06 -5.31 -2.21
C ALA A 37 8.06 -4.44 -0.94
N ARG A 38 6.89 -3.99 -0.48
CA ARG A 38 6.75 -3.27 0.80
C ARG A 38 7.28 -4.07 2.00
N VAL A 39 6.91 -5.36 2.11
CA VAL A 39 7.40 -6.23 3.20
C VAL A 39 8.91 -6.41 3.13
N GLN A 40 9.48 -6.42 1.92
CA GLN A 40 10.92 -6.46 1.68
C GLN A 40 11.62 -5.10 1.82
N ARG A 41 10.88 -4.03 2.13
CA ARG A 41 11.35 -2.64 2.20
C ARG A 41 11.86 -2.08 0.87
N ASP A 42 11.45 -2.67 -0.25
CA ASP A 42 11.63 -2.10 -1.56
C ASP A 42 10.45 -1.16 -1.87
N ASN A 43 10.52 0.03 -1.29
CA ASN A 43 9.47 1.05 -1.45
C ASN A 43 9.38 1.56 -2.89
N THR A 44 10.49 1.66 -3.61
CA THR A 44 10.52 2.10 -5.01
C THR A 44 9.71 1.17 -5.89
N THR A 45 9.94 -0.15 -5.79
CA THR A 45 9.15 -1.13 -6.54
C THR A 45 7.71 -1.15 -6.08
N CYS A 46 7.45 -1.04 -4.77
CA CYS A 46 6.10 -0.97 -4.23
C CYS A 46 5.31 0.19 -4.84
N LYS A 47 5.83 1.42 -4.73
CA LYS A 47 5.18 2.64 -5.24
C LYS A 47 4.87 2.51 -6.72
N ARG A 48 5.86 2.16 -7.54
CA ARG A 48 5.68 1.98 -9.00
C ARG A 48 4.58 0.99 -9.35
N MET A 49 4.54 -0.19 -8.71
CA MET A 49 3.51 -1.20 -9.00
C MET A 49 2.11 -0.76 -8.56
N LEU A 50 2.01 -0.06 -7.43
CA LEU A 50 0.71 0.36 -6.87
C LEU A 50 0.14 1.59 -7.57
N GLU A 51 0.99 2.51 -8.02
CA GLU A 51 0.59 3.63 -8.89
C GLU A 51 0.03 3.10 -10.20
N GLU A 52 0.67 2.10 -10.81
CA GLU A 52 0.14 1.44 -12.02
C GLU A 52 -1.25 0.83 -11.78
N VAL A 53 -1.49 0.25 -10.60
CA VAL A 53 -2.84 -0.26 -10.23
C VAL A 53 -3.86 0.86 -10.09
N ILE A 54 -3.48 2.01 -9.53
CA ILE A 54 -4.36 3.17 -9.35
C ILE A 54 -4.75 3.78 -10.70
N ASP A 55 -3.82 3.82 -11.64
CA ASP A 55 -4.02 4.37 -12.98
C ASP A 55 -4.90 3.48 -13.86
N GLN A 56 -5.04 2.20 -13.54
CA GLN A 56 -5.95 1.31 -14.25
C GLN A 56 -7.42 1.68 -14.04
N GLN A 57 -8.21 1.54 -15.10
CA GLN A 57 -9.66 1.62 -15.02
C GLN A 57 -10.19 0.31 -14.41
N LEU A 58 -10.43 0.35 -13.10
CA LEU A 58 -10.94 -0.77 -12.32
C LEU A 58 -12.42 -0.56 -12.00
N GLU A 59 -13.25 -1.56 -12.28
CA GLU A 59 -14.66 -1.57 -11.84
C GLU A 59 -14.75 -1.67 -10.31
N LEU A 60 -13.83 -2.43 -9.70
CA LEU A 60 -13.79 -2.66 -8.26
C LEU A 60 -12.86 -1.65 -7.55
N VAL A 61 -13.44 -0.54 -7.09
CA VAL A 61 -12.71 0.54 -6.39
C VAL A 61 -11.92 0.08 -5.17
N GLN A 62 -12.37 -1.00 -4.52
CA GLN A 62 -11.74 -1.60 -3.34
C GLN A 62 -10.30 -2.04 -3.64
N LEU A 63 -9.98 -2.42 -4.88
CA LEU A 63 -8.61 -2.74 -5.28
C LEU A 63 -7.70 -1.51 -5.25
N LYS A 64 -8.21 -0.33 -5.63
CA LYS A 64 -7.48 0.94 -5.48
C LYS A 64 -7.30 1.30 -4.01
N HIS A 65 -8.28 1.02 -3.16
CA HIS A 65 -8.14 1.21 -1.71
C HIS A 65 -7.04 0.35 -1.10
N LEU A 66 -6.84 -0.89 -1.58
CA LEU A 66 -5.70 -1.71 -1.16
C LEU A 66 -4.36 -1.07 -1.59
N ALA A 67 -4.28 -0.52 -2.80
CA ALA A 67 -3.09 0.19 -3.26
C ALA A 67 -2.81 1.44 -2.41
N TYR A 68 -3.82 2.28 -2.14
CA TYR A 68 -3.67 3.45 -1.26
C TYR A 68 -3.19 3.07 0.14
N TYR A 69 -3.68 1.96 0.69
CA TYR A 69 -3.24 1.46 1.98
C TYR A 69 -1.74 1.14 1.99
N ASP A 70 -1.29 0.34 1.02
CA ASP A 70 0.12 -0.05 0.94
C ASP A 70 1.02 1.17 0.62
N LEU A 71 0.56 2.14 -0.19
CA LEU A 71 1.25 3.42 -0.44
C LEU A 71 1.36 4.30 0.80
N ALA A 72 0.30 4.40 1.61
CA ALA A 72 0.33 5.17 2.85
C ALA A 72 1.44 4.67 3.79
N TRP A 73 1.60 3.35 3.89
CA TRP A 73 2.67 2.74 4.67
C TRP A 73 4.06 2.92 4.07
N CYS A 74 4.21 2.84 2.74
CA CYS A 74 5.48 3.14 2.09
C CYS A 74 5.94 4.58 2.37
N ASN A 75 5.03 5.55 2.22
CA ASN A 75 5.33 6.96 2.53
C ASN A 75 5.65 7.14 4.03
N SER A 76 4.90 6.47 4.92
CA SER A 76 5.18 6.50 6.37
C SER A 76 6.58 5.95 6.70
N MET A 77 7.03 4.89 6.01
CA MET A 77 8.38 4.32 6.20
C MET A 77 9.49 5.24 5.69
N GLU A 78 9.19 6.17 4.79
CA GLU A 78 10.11 7.17 4.25
C GLU A 78 10.02 8.51 4.97
N LEU A 79 9.19 8.62 6.02
CA LEU A 79 8.92 9.85 6.76
C LEU A 79 8.19 10.93 5.92
N GLU A 80 7.61 10.53 4.79
CA GLU A 80 6.75 11.36 3.93
C GLU A 80 5.34 11.44 4.53
N TRP A 81 5.25 12.08 5.70
CA TRP A 81 4.06 12.03 6.55
C TRP A 81 2.84 12.70 5.93
N MET A 82 3.03 13.74 5.13
CA MET A 82 1.92 14.47 4.49
C MET A 82 1.27 13.65 3.38
N GLU A 83 2.08 12.95 2.59
CA GLU A 83 1.66 12.02 1.55
C GLU A 83 0.93 10.83 2.17
N ALA A 84 1.48 10.26 3.24
CA ALA A 84 0.82 9.20 4.01
C ALA A 84 -0.54 9.67 4.57
N ALA A 85 -0.59 10.87 5.16
CA ALA A 85 -1.81 11.46 5.69
C ALA A 85 -2.88 11.60 4.61
N ALA A 86 -2.53 12.05 3.40
CA ALA A 86 -3.47 12.20 2.30
C ALA A 86 -4.12 10.87 1.90
N TYR A 87 -3.33 9.78 1.81
CA TYR A 87 -3.88 8.45 1.54
C TYR A 87 -4.78 7.93 2.66
N PHE A 88 -4.38 8.10 3.93
CA PHE A 88 -5.22 7.68 5.06
C PHE A 88 -6.53 8.48 5.16
N LYS A 89 -6.51 9.78 4.85
CA LYS A 89 -7.73 10.60 4.74
C LYS A 89 -8.66 10.09 3.65
N LYS A 90 -8.11 9.82 2.47
CA LYS A 90 -8.89 9.26 1.36
C LYS A 90 -9.55 7.92 1.75
N LEU A 91 -8.80 7.07 2.46
CA LEU A 91 -9.31 5.79 2.97
C LEU A 91 -10.38 5.96 4.04
N SER A 92 -10.26 6.92 4.97
CA SER A 92 -11.29 7.15 6.00
C SER A 92 -12.61 7.66 5.41
N GLU A 93 -12.53 8.46 4.34
CA GLU A 93 -13.67 9.02 3.63
C GLU A 93 -14.37 7.98 2.75
N GLU A 94 -13.60 7.22 1.95
CA GLU A 94 -14.13 6.36 0.88
C GLU A 94 -14.29 4.89 1.29
N ASN A 95 -13.42 4.34 2.14
CA ASN A 95 -13.42 2.92 2.46
C ASN A 95 -14.55 2.58 3.44
N LYS A 96 -15.26 1.48 3.20
CA LYS A 96 -16.36 1.03 4.08
C LYS A 96 -15.87 0.30 5.34
N TRP A 97 -14.63 -0.16 5.36
CA TRP A 97 -14.03 -0.89 6.47
C TRP A 97 -13.01 -0.03 7.21
N SER A 98 -12.81 -0.32 8.50
CA SER A 98 -11.70 0.25 9.29
C SER A 98 -11.62 1.79 9.30
N LYS A 99 -12.73 2.52 9.13
CA LYS A 99 -12.75 3.99 9.10
C LYS A 99 -12.09 4.64 10.31
N CYS A 100 -12.38 4.14 11.51
CA CYS A 100 -11.77 4.62 12.75
C CYS A 100 -10.24 4.46 12.72
N PHE A 101 -9.75 3.32 12.24
CA PHE A 101 -8.32 3.07 12.09
C PHE A 101 -7.67 4.03 11.09
N TYR A 102 -8.27 4.25 9.92
CA TYR A 102 -7.72 5.20 8.94
C TYR A 102 -7.76 6.65 9.42
N THR A 103 -8.78 7.03 10.18
CA THR A 103 -8.87 8.34 10.82
C THR A 103 -7.75 8.52 11.84
N TYR A 104 -7.52 7.51 12.69
CA TYR A 104 -6.41 7.51 13.63
C TYR A 104 -5.05 7.61 12.91
N CYS A 105 -4.82 6.81 11.86
CA CYS A 105 -3.58 6.87 11.10
C CYS A 105 -3.38 8.25 10.44
N HIS A 106 -4.44 8.85 9.91
CA HIS A 106 -4.38 10.21 9.37
C HIS A 106 -3.93 11.22 10.43
N ALA A 107 -4.57 11.22 11.59
CA ALA A 107 -4.21 12.07 12.72
C ALA A 107 -2.76 11.86 13.19
N ALA A 108 -2.34 10.60 13.32
CA ALA A 108 -0.96 10.25 13.69
C ALA A 108 0.05 10.80 12.68
N CYS A 109 -0.22 10.70 11.38
CA CYS A 109 0.63 11.29 10.35
C CYS A 109 0.68 12.83 10.45
N LEU A 110 -0.44 13.49 10.76
CA LEU A 110 -0.48 14.95 10.96
C LEU A 110 0.34 15.38 12.19
N ASP A 111 0.24 14.66 13.31
CA ASP A 111 1.05 14.93 14.51
C ASP A 111 2.55 14.78 14.21
N HIS A 112 2.95 13.70 13.52
CA HIS A 112 4.34 13.50 13.08
C HIS A 112 4.83 14.56 12.08
N ALA A 113 3.93 15.15 11.29
CA ALA A 113 4.22 16.28 10.42
C ALA A 113 4.22 17.65 11.15
N GLY A 114 3.98 17.68 12.47
CA GLY A 114 3.93 18.91 13.27
C GLY A 114 2.60 19.67 13.22
N ARG A 115 1.55 19.10 12.60
CA ARG A 115 0.22 19.74 12.42
C ARG A 115 -0.76 19.35 13.52
N LYS A 116 -0.35 19.53 14.78
CA LYS A 116 -1.07 19.04 15.97
C LYS A 116 -2.50 19.55 16.13
N ALA A 117 -2.81 20.75 15.62
CA ALA A 117 -4.16 21.30 15.70
C ALA A 117 -5.15 20.59 14.75
N GLU A 118 -4.64 19.87 13.75
CA GLU A 118 -5.43 19.19 12.73
C GLU A 118 -5.44 17.66 12.91
N ALA A 119 -4.56 17.15 13.78
CA ALA A 119 -4.50 15.76 14.21
C ALA A 119 -5.66 15.46 15.19
#